data_AF-A0A7C0WCU4-F1
#
_entry.id   AF-A0A7C0WCU4-F1
#
_cell.length_a   1.000
_cell.length_b   1.000
_cell.length_c   1.000
_cell.angle_alpha   90.00
_cell.angle_beta   90.00
_cell.angle_gamma   90.00
#
_symmetry.space_group_name_H-M   'P 1'
#
loop_
_entity.id
_entity.type
_entity.pdbx_description
1 polymer ?
#
loop_
_entity_poly.entity_id
_entity_poly.type
_entity_poly.pdbx_seq_one_letter_code
_entity_poly.pdbx_strand_id
1 'polypeptide(L)'
;MKIAIASGKGGTGKTTIATNLAASLSETGQTVQYLDCDAEEPDGHIFLKPEMETSEDVTVGVPDVDMDKCTGCGKCSQLCQYSAII
;
A
#
# COMPACT_ATOMS: atom_id res chain seq x y z
N MET A 1 -12.11 3.68 20.47
CA MET A 1 -12.41 2.35 19.88
C MET A 1 -11.53 2.17 18.64
N LYS A 2 -11.12 0.95 18.28
CA LYS A 2 -10.37 0.67 17.03
C LYS A 2 -11.08 -0.47 16.30
N ILE A 3 -11.35 -0.30 15.01
CA ILE A 3 -12.04 -1.28 14.16
C ILE A 3 -11.14 -1.55 12.95
N ALA A 4 -10.86 -2.82 12.68
CA ALA A 4 -10.10 -3.22 11.50
C ALA A 4 -11.03 -3.95 10.51
N ILE A 5 -11.02 -3.52 9.26
CA ILE A 5 -11.71 -4.20 8.16
C ILE A 5 -10.64 -4.92 7.33
N ALA A 6 -10.56 -6.24 7.45
CA ALA A 6 -9.52 -7.05 6.83
C ALA A 6 -10.11 -8.25 6.08
N SER A 7 -9.47 -8.64 4.98
CA SER A 7 -9.81 -9.81 4.17
C SER A 7 -8.59 -10.22 3.33
N GLY A 8 -8.40 -11.54 3.16
CA GLY A 8 -7.24 -12.11 2.46
C GLY A 8 -7.35 -12.11 0.93
N LYS A 9 -8.37 -11.49 0.34
CA LYS A 9 -8.55 -11.42 -1.12
C LYS A 9 -8.88 -9.99 -1.57
N GLY A 10 -8.34 -9.60 -2.73
CA GLY A 10 -8.75 -8.41 -3.48
C GLY A 10 -10.21 -8.50 -3.93
N GLY A 11 -10.87 -7.35 -4.10
CA GLY A 11 -12.26 -7.30 -4.59
C GLY A 11 -13.35 -7.72 -3.60
N THR A 12 -13.02 -7.92 -2.31
CA THR A 12 -13.98 -8.35 -1.28
C THR A 12 -14.78 -7.20 -0.63
N GLY A 13 -14.62 -5.97 -1.11
CA GLY A 13 -15.36 -4.80 -0.62
C GLY A 13 -14.82 -4.17 0.66
N LYS A 14 -13.58 -4.50 1.09
CA LYS A 14 -12.94 -3.95 2.30
C LYS A 14 -13.00 -2.43 2.33
N THR A 15 -12.51 -1.78 1.28
CA THR A 15 -12.44 -0.32 1.16
C THR A 15 -13.83 0.30 1.21
N THR A 16 -14.79 -0.27 0.48
CA THR A 16 -16.19 0.18 0.47
C THR A 16 -16.81 0.17 1.86
N ILE A 17 -16.63 -0.91 2.63
CA ILE A 17 -17.15 -1.01 4.00
C ILE A 17 -16.42 -0.03 4.92
N ALA A 18 -15.09 0.03 4.84
CA ALA A 18 -14.28 0.87 5.72
C ALA A 18 -14.60 2.36 5.56
N THR A 19 -14.73 2.85 4.32
CA THR A 19 -15.00 4.27 4.04
C THR A 19 -16.43 4.65 4.43
N ASN A 20 -17.43 3.82 4.11
CA ASN A 20 -18.82 4.10 4.48
C ASN A 20 -19.04 4.01 6.00
N LEU A 21 -18.37 3.08 6.70
CA LEU A 21 -18.42 3.01 8.16
C LEU A 21 -17.83 4.29 8.78
N ALA A 22 -16.68 4.74 8.29
CA ALA A 22 -16.06 5.96 8.78
C ALA A 22 -16.97 7.20 8.55
N ALA A 23 -17.54 7.34 7.35
CA ALA A 23 -18.47 8.41 7.02
C ALA A 23 -19.72 8.39 7.90
N SER A 24 -20.36 7.22 8.04
CA SER A 24 -21.58 7.06 8.85
C SER A 24 -21.34 7.40 10.32
N LEU A 25 -20.22 6.97 10.89
CA LEU A 25 -19.86 7.31 12.28
C LEU A 25 -19.61 8.81 12.44
N SER A 26 -18.94 9.43 11.46
CA SER A 26 -18.70 10.88 11.46
C SER A 26 -20.02 11.67 11.41
N GLU A 27 -21.00 11.22 10.63
CA GLU A 27 -22.34 11.85 10.54
C GLU A 27 -23.09 11.82 11.88
N THR A 28 -22.81 10.86 12.75
CA THR A 28 -23.39 10.81 14.10
C THR A 28 -22.73 11.78 15.10
N GLY A 29 -21.77 12.60 14.65
CA GLY A 29 -21.04 13.55 15.48
C GLY A 29 -19.85 12.95 16.22
N GLN A 30 -19.47 11.70 15.90
CA GLN A 30 -18.27 11.09 16.46
C GLN A 30 -17.02 11.58 15.75
N THR A 31 -15.95 11.80 16.50
CA THR A 31 -14.62 12.03 15.90
C THR A 31 -14.08 10.71 15.36
N VAL A 32 -13.86 10.64 14.05
CA VAL A 32 -13.40 9.43 13.36
C VAL A 32 -12.05 9.70 12.69
N GLN A 33 -11.15 8.74 12.81
CA GLN A 33 -9.91 8.71 12.03
C GLN A 33 -9.93 7.48 11.14
N TYR A 34 -9.73 7.70 9.84
CA TYR A 34 -9.60 6.67 8.83
C TYR A 34 -8.12 6.42 8.53
N LEU A 35 -7.73 5.16 8.41
CA LEU A 35 -6.38 4.75 8.03
C LEU A 35 -6.51 3.67 6.95
N ASP A 36 -5.94 3.92 5.77
CA ASP A 36 -5.80 2.91 4.74
C ASP A 36 -4.48 2.15 4.95
N CYS A 37 -4.59 0.87 5.27
CA CYS A 37 -3.44 0.00 5.55
C CYS A 37 -3.12 -0.93 4.39
N ASP A 38 -3.69 -0.73 3.21
CA ASP A 38 -3.28 -1.45 2.01
C ASP A 38 -1.96 -0.87 1.49
N ALA A 39 -0.88 -1.66 1.57
CA ALA A 39 0.45 -1.23 1.17
C ALA A 39 0.66 -1.30 -0.35
N GLU A 40 -0.14 -2.09 -1.06
CA GLU A 40 -0.01 -2.28 -2.50
C GLU A 40 -0.95 -1.33 -3.26
N GLU A 41 -2.22 -1.25 -2.84
CA GLU A 41 -3.25 -0.49 -3.57
C GLU A 41 -4.22 0.24 -2.60
N PRO A 42 -3.80 1.36 -1.98
CA PRO A 42 -4.66 2.13 -1.08
C PRO A 42 -5.72 2.96 -1.85
N ASP A 43 -6.99 2.56 -1.74
CA ASP A 43 -8.12 3.13 -2.48
C ASP A 43 -9.04 4.04 -1.66
N GLY A 44 -8.82 4.18 -0.35
CA GLY A 44 -9.70 4.96 0.53
C GLY A 44 -9.90 6.42 0.08
N HIS A 45 -8.85 7.01 -0.49
CA HIS A 45 -8.83 8.37 -1.00
C HIS A 45 -9.83 8.62 -2.15
N ILE A 46 -10.17 7.57 -2.94
CA ILE A 46 -11.15 7.65 -4.04
C ILE A 46 -12.54 8.03 -3.50
N PHE A 47 -12.90 7.51 -2.32
CA PHE A 47 -14.19 7.74 -1.68
C PHE A 47 -14.18 8.99 -0.80
N LEU A 48 -13.16 9.13 0.05
CA LEU A 48 -13.13 10.16 1.09
C LEU A 48 -12.61 11.50 0.59
N LYS A 49 -11.91 11.53 -0.55
CA LYS A 49 -11.35 12.74 -1.19
C LYS A 49 -10.65 13.68 -0.18
N PRO A 50 -9.72 13.17 0.64
CA PRO A 50 -9.05 14.00 1.63
C PRO A 50 -8.15 15.04 0.95
N GLU A 51 -7.96 16.17 1.61
CA GLU A 51 -6.85 17.06 1.30
C GLU A 51 -5.58 16.50 1.97
N MET A 52 -4.54 16.24 1.17
CA MET A 52 -3.26 15.73 1.68
C MET A 52 -2.41 16.90 2.15
N GLU A 53 -2.26 17.06 3.47
CA GLU A 53 -1.47 18.16 4.05
C GLU A 53 0.04 17.90 3.99
N THR A 54 0.46 16.64 4.13
CA THR A 54 1.86 16.24 4.18
C THR A 54 2.09 14.94 3.42
N SER A 55 3.30 14.77 2.92
CA SER A 55 3.75 13.55 2.24
C SER A 55 5.25 13.42 2.48
N GLU A 56 5.70 12.19 2.65
CA GLU A 56 7.11 11.84 2.76
C GLU A 56 7.40 10.64 1.87
N ASP A 57 8.60 10.62 1.27
CA ASP A 57 9.05 9.47 0.50
C ASP A 57 9.44 8.34 1.45
N VAL A 58 8.88 7.15 1.21
CA VAL A 58 9.25 5.91 1.88
C VAL A 58 9.91 4.99 0.88
N THR A 59 11.17 4.65 1.11
CA THR A 59 11.96 3.82 0.19
C THR A 59 12.44 2.54 0.84
N VAL A 60 12.63 1.49 0.03
CA VAL A 60 13.31 0.26 0.43
C VAL A 60 14.63 0.12 -0.32
N GLY A 61 15.63 -0.50 0.33
CA GLY A 61 16.90 -0.78 -0.32
C GLY A 61 16.72 -1.80 -1.45
N VAL A 62 17.09 -1.43 -2.67
CA VAL A 62 17.09 -2.33 -3.83
C VAL A 62 18.56 -2.58 -4.20
N PRO A 63 18.98 -3.84 -4.42
CA PRO A 63 20.34 -4.15 -4.83
C PRO A 63 20.62 -3.58 -6.21
N ASP A 64 21.78 -2.94 -6.37
CA ASP A 64 22.27 -2.42 -7.65
C ASP A 64 23.44 -3.26 -8.18
N VAL A 65 23.54 -3.37 -9.50
CA VAL A 65 24.58 -4.16 -10.15
C VAL A 65 25.83 -3.31 -10.33
N ASP A 66 26.90 -3.70 -9.64
CA ASP A 66 28.23 -3.15 -9.88
C ASP A 66 28.76 -3.64 -11.25
N MET A 67 28.66 -2.77 -12.25
CA MET A 67 29.02 -3.08 -13.63
C MET A 67 30.52 -3.31 -13.83
N ASP A 68 31.37 -2.75 -12.98
CA ASP A 68 32.83 -2.99 -13.04
C ASP A 68 33.18 -4.41 -12.58
N LYS A 69 32.34 -5.01 -11.73
CA LYS A 69 32.48 -6.41 -11.24
C LYS A 69 31.63 -7.40 -12.03
N CYS A 70 30.70 -6.93 -12.84
CA CYS A 70 29.76 -7.79 -13.56
C CYS A 70 30.44 -8.51 -14.72
N THR A 71 30.43 -9.84 -14.69
CA THR A 71 30.98 -10.67 -15.78
C THR A 71 29.90 -11.29 -16.66
N GLY A 72 28.63 -10.85 -16.53
CA GLY A 72 27.50 -11.48 -17.24
C GLY A 72 27.18 -12.90 -16.79
N CYS A 73 27.53 -13.28 -15.56
CA CYS A 73 27.39 -14.68 -15.09
C CYS A 73 25.95 -15.14 -14.81
N GLY A 74 24.97 -14.23 -14.83
CA GLY A 74 23.55 -14.56 -14.65
C GLY A 74 23.12 -14.97 -13.24
N LYS A 75 24.03 -15.00 -12.24
CA LYS A 75 23.70 -15.36 -10.85
C LYS A 75 22.64 -14.45 -10.22
N CYS A 76 22.67 -13.16 -10.55
CA CYS A 76 21.65 -12.20 -10.10
C CYS A 76 20.25 -12.53 -10.64
N SER A 77 20.14 -12.96 -11.90
CA SER A 77 18.89 -13.41 -12.52
C SER A 77 18.34 -14.67 -11.82
N GLN A 78 19.20 -15.65 -11.54
CA GLN A 78 18.81 -16.89 -10.84
C GLN A 78 18.29 -16.65 -9.41
N LEU A 79 18.78 -15.62 -8.73
CA LEU A 79 18.36 -15.25 -7.37
C LEU A 79 17.18 -14.26 -7.34
N CYS A 80 16.80 -13.70 -8.49
CA CYS A 80 15.76 -12.69 -8.56
C CYS A 80 14.38 -13.32 -8.34
N GLN A 81 13.80 -13.13 -7.15
CA GLN A 81 12.45 -13.63 -6.82
C GLN A 81 11.37 -13.11 -7.79
N TYR A 82 11.56 -11.89 -8.31
CA TYR A 82 10.61 -11.24 -9.20
C TYR A 82 10.85 -11.53 -10.68
N SER A 83 11.90 -12.28 -11.03
CA SER A 83 12.33 -12.50 -12.42
C SER A 83 12.48 -11.21 -13.24
N ALA A 84 12.85 -10.11 -12.56
CA ALA A 84 12.97 -8.78 -13.17
C ALA A 84 14.29 -8.57 -13.92
N ILE A 85 15.28 -9.45 -13.72
CA ILE A 85 16.59 -9.42 -14.36
C ILE A 85 16.64 -10.55 -15.41
N ILE A 86 16.72 -10.18 -16.69
CA ILE A 86 16.75 -11.09 -17.86
C ILE A 86 18.19 -11.40 -18.27
#